data_AF-A0A832ETT4-F1
#
_entry.id   AF-A0A832ETT4-F1
#
_cell.length_a   1.000
_cell.length_b   1.000
_cell.length_c   1.000
_cell.angle_alpha   90.00
_cell.angle_beta   90.00
_cell.angle_gamma   90.00
#
_symmetry.space_group_name_H-M   'P 1'
#
loop_
_entity.id
_entity.type
_entity.pdbx_description
1 polymer ?
#
loop_
_entity_poly.entity_id
_entity_poly.type
_entity_poly.pdbx_seq_one_letter_code
_entity_poly.pdbx_strand_id
1 'polypeptide(L)'
;MNLPQILEDFKSDRSIRENITHWEVIPVREGIYAEFPEYIDDRLTRVLGQRGVRKLYSHQRAAVDSIHQGNDTVIVTPTASGKTLCYNLPVLDAIMKNPSCRALYLFPTKAL
;
A
#
# COMPACT_ATOMS: atom_id res chain seq x y z
N MET A 1 20.53 11.91 -20.53
CA MET A 1 19.48 12.78 -20.01
C MET A 1 18.69 11.99 -18.98
N ASN A 2 18.58 12.47 -17.74
CA ASN A 2 17.81 11.84 -16.67
C ASN A 2 16.42 12.49 -16.52
N LEU A 3 15.55 11.91 -15.68
CA LEU A 3 14.18 12.42 -15.54
C LEU A 3 14.12 13.91 -15.13
N PRO A 4 14.88 14.39 -14.12
CA PRO A 4 14.91 15.82 -13.81
C PRO A 4 15.32 16.71 -14.99
N GLN A 5 16.32 16.29 -15.78
CA GLN A 5 16.77 17.03 -16.96
C GLN A 5 15.66 17.13 -18.02
N ILE A 6 14.95 16.03 -18.30
CA ILE A 6 13.82 16.04 -19.25
C ILE A 6 12.71 17.00 -18.79
N LEU A 7 12.39 16.99 -17.49
CA LEU A 7 11.36 17.89 -16.95
C LEU A 7 11.76 19.36 -17.06
N GLU A 8 13.06 19.67 -16.94
CA GLU A 8 13.59 21.02 -17.12
C GLU A 8 13.59 21.44 -18.59
N ASP A 9 13.92 20.51 -19.50
CA ASP A 9 13.85 20.74 -20.94
C ASP A 9 12.41 21.07 -21.38
N PHE A 10 11.40 20.37 -20.83
CA PHE A 10 9.99 20.66 -21.12
C PHE A 10 9.55 22.06 -20.67
N LYS A 11 10.16 22.59 -19.60
CA LYS A 11 9.86 23.93 -19.10
C LYS A 11 10.61 25.03 -19.85
N SER A 12 11.77 24.72 -20.40
CA SER A 12 12.67 25.70 -21.01
C SER A 12 12.54 25.76 -22.54
N ASP A 13 12.20 24.66 -23.20
CA ASP A 13 11.96 24.61 -24.64
C ASP A 13 10.63 25.31 -24.98
N ARG A 14 10.73 26.42 -25.71
CA ARG A 14 9.59 27.23 -26.13
C ARG A 14 8.55 26.44 -26.92
N SER A 15 8.98 25.53 -27.79
CA SER A 15 8.09 24.73 -28.63
C SER A 15 7.23 23.76 -27.82
N ILE A 16 7.72 23.33 -26.65
CA ILE A 16 6.99 22.45 -25.74
C ILE A 16 6.17 23.28 -24.75
N ARG A 17 6.78 24.28 -24.12
CA ARG A 17 6.17 25.09 -23.06
C ARG A 17 4.91 25.81 -23.51
N GLU A 18 4.86 26.34 -24.73
CA GLU A 18 3.67 27.03 -25.26
C GLU A 18 2.45 26.10 -25.42
N ASN A 19 2.67 24.78 -25.45
CA ASN A 19 1.61 23.77 -25.54
C ASN A 19 1.19 23.19 -24.17
N ILE A 20 1.84 23.60 -23.06
CA ILE A 20 1.49 23.18 -21.70
C ILE A 20 0.59 24.25 -21.07
N THR A 21 -0.68 23.92 -20.87
CA THR A 21 -1.67 24.85 -20.28
C THR A 21 -1.67 24.84 -18.75
N HIS A 22 -1.19 23.76 -18.13
CA HIS A 22 -1.14 23.61 -16.68
C HIS A 22 0.05 22.75 -16.25
N TRP A 23 0.75 23.21 -15.21
CA TRP A 23 1.82 22.46 -14.57
C TRP A 23 1.59 22.46 -13.06
N GLU A 24 1.37 21.27 -12.49
CA GLU A 24 1.20 21.07 -11.06
C GLU A 24 2.32 20.20 -10.51
N VAL A 25 2.87 20.60 -9.37
CA VAL A 25 3.84 19.80 -8.63
C VAL A 25 3.18 19.29 -7.37
N ILE A 26 2.90 17.99 -7.33
CA ILE A 26 2.41 17.33 -6.13
C ILE A 26 3.62 17.11 -5.19
N PRO A 27 3.59 17.62 -3.95
CA PRO A 27 4.72 17.48 -3.04
C PRO A 27 4.96 16.03 -2.63
N VAL A 28 6.23 15.70 -2.39
CA VAL A 28 6.63 14.41 -1.82
C VAL A 28 6.00 14.24 -0.43
N ARG A 29 5.59 13.01 -0.12
CA ARG A 29 5.02 12.64 1.18
C ARG A 29 5.79 11.45 1.73
N GLU A 30 6.38 11.65 2.91
CA GLU A 30 7.04 10.58 3.64
C GLU A 30 6.04 9.53 4.14
N GLY A 31 6.50 8.29 4.23
CA GLY A 31 5.71 7.21 4.78
C GLY A 31 5.46 7.40 6.27
N ILE A 32 4.19 7.32 6.70
CA ILE A 32 3.85 7.23 8.12
C ILE A 32 3.72 5.75 8.47
N TYR A 33 4.50 5.31 9.46
CA TYR A 33 4.60 3.90 9.83
C TYR A 33 4.09 3.65 11.25
N ALA A 34 3.64 2.42 11.49
CA ALA A 34 3.22 1.92 12.79
C ALA A 34 3.75 0.48 13.00
N GLU A 35 3.93 0.10 14.25
CA GLU A 35 4.34 -1.26 14.60
C GLU A 35 3.26 -2.29 14.23
N PHE A 36 3.68 -3.54 14.04
CA PHE A 36 2.73 -4.65 13.91
C PHE A 36 1.88 -4.77 15.19
N PRO A 37 0.58 -5.10 15.10
CA PRO A 37 -0.21 -5.42 16.28
C PRO A 37 0.32 -6.68 16.96
N GLU A 38 0.31 -6.70 18.30
CA GLU A 38 0.81 -7.81 19.12
C GLU A 38 0.03 -9.12 18.91
N TYR A 39 -1.22 -9.02 18.44
CA TYR A 39 -2.03 -10.20 18.16
C TYR A 39 -1.63 -10.90 16.85
N ILE A 40 -0.82 -10.31 15.98
CA ILE A 40 -0.42 -10.96 14.71
C ILE A 40 0.59 -12.07 15.01
N ASP A 41 0.42 -13.24 14.39
CA ASP A 41 1.32 -14.38 14.54
C ASP A 41 2.78 -14.01 14.20
N ASP A 42 3.71 -14.27 15.13
CA ASP A 42 5.14 -13.94 15.00
C ASP A 42 5.82 -14.58 13.79
N ARG A 43 5.32 -15.71 13.30
CA ARG A 43 5.85 -16.34 12.09
C ARG A 43 5.59 -15.45 10.88
N LEU A 44 4.45 -14.77 10.85
CA LEU A 44 4.05 -13.88 9.77
C LEU A 44 4.88 -12.59 9.79
N THR A 45 5.07 -11.97 10.96
CA THR A 45 5.91 -10.77 11.11
C THR A 45 7.36 -11.07 10.72
N ARG A 46 7.89 -12.24 11.07
CA ARG A 46 9.24 -12.68 10.69
C ARG A 46 9.41 -12.82 9.18
N VAL A 47 8.49 -13.49 8.49
CA VAL A 47 8.54 -13.67 7.03
C VAL A 47 8.40 -12.33 6.30
N LEU A 48 7.53 -11.45 6.79
CA LEU A 48 7.37 -10.10 6.25
C LEU A 48 8.65 -9.26 6.45
N GLY A 49 9.28 -9.37 7.62
CA GLY A 49 10.56 -8.71 7.91
C GLY A 49 11.68 -9.17 6.97
N GLN A 50 11.74 -10.47 6.63
CA GLN A 50 12.67 -11.01 5.63
C GLN A 50 12.42 -10.46 4.22
N ARG A 51 11.18 -10.05 3.92
CA ARG A 51 10.80 -9.39 2.65
C ARG A 51 10.90 -7.86 2.71
N GLY A 52 11.51 -7.31 3.77
CA GLY A 52 11.72 -5.88 3.95
C GLY A 52 10.56 -5.12 4.61
N VAL A 53 9.46 -5.80 4.96
CA VAL A 53 8.32 -5.19 5.65
C VAL A 53 8.52 -5.30 7.16
N ARG A 54 9.21 -4.31 7.73
CA ARG A 54 9.52 -4.26 9.18
C ARG A 54 8.49 -3.50 10.01
N LYS A 55 7.75 -2.59 9.37
CA LYS A 55 6.64 -1.84 9.96
C LYS A 55 5.50 -1.80 8.94
N LEU A 56 4.30 -1.55 9.43
CA LEU A 56 3.14 -1.29 8.60
C LEU A 56 3.09 0.20 8.28
N TYR A 57 2.54 0.57 7.11
CA TYR A 57 2.05 1.93 6.95
C TYR A 57 0.85 2.17 7.88
N SER A 58 0.63 3.42 8.29
CA SER A 58 -0.47 3.78 9.21
C SER A 58 -1.84 3.31 8.73
N HIS A 59 -2.13 3.39 7.43
CA HIS A 59 -3.38 2.89 6.85
C HIS A 59 -3.49 1.36 6.87
N GLN A 60 -2.38 0.64 6.76
CA GLN A 60 -2.37 -0.82 6.91
C GLN A 60 -2.66 -1.20 8.36
N ARG A 61 -2.01 -0.54 9.32
CA ARG A 61 -2.28 -0.76 10.75
C ARG A 61 -3.73 -0.49 11.10
N ALA A 62 -4.28 0.65 10.69
CA ALA A 62 -5.67 1.02 10.93
C ALA A 62 -6.66 0.01 10.31
N ALA A 63 -6.39 -0.45 9.09
CA ALA A 63 -7.23 -1.47 8.44
C ALA A 63 -7.21 -2.80 9.21
N VAL A 64 -6.02 -3.25 9.63
CA VAL A 64 -5.85 -4.53 10.35
C VAL A 64 -6.54 -4.47 11.71
N ASP A 65 -6.40 -3.36 12.45
CA ASP A 65 -7.10 -3.18 13.73
C ASP A 65 -8.62 -3.15 13.57
N SER A 66 -9.13 -2.46 12.54
CA SER A 66 -10.56 -2.42 12.22
C SER A 66 -11.12 -3.80 11.91
N ILE A 67 -10.41 -4.58 11.08
CA ILE A 67 -10.81 -5.95 10.71
C ILE A 67 -10.72 -6.90 11.91
N HIS A 68 -9.68 -6.76 12.75
CA HIS A 68 -9.53 -7.57 13.96
C HIS A 68 -10.68 -7.36 14.95
N GLN A 69 -11.25 -6.15 15.01
CA GLN A 69 -12.44 -5.83 15.80
C GLN A 69 -13.76 -6.36 15.20
N GLY A 70 -13.71 -7.02 14.04
CA GLY A 70 -14.88 -7.57 13.37
C GLY A 70 -15.65 -6.58 12.50
N ASN A 71 -15.06 -5.43 12.16
CA ASN A 71 -15.72 -4.41 11.33
C ASN A 71 -15.54 -4.67 9.84
N ASP A 72 -16.61 -4.48 9.07
CA ASP A 72 -16.52 -4.35 7.61
C ASP A 72 -15.75 -3.08 7.24
N THR A 73 -14.64 -3.24 6.52
CA THR A 73 -13.66 -2.16 6.32
C THR A 73 -13.47 -1.86 4.83
N VAL A 74 -13.75 -0.62 4.43
CA VAL A 74 -13.44 -0.09 3.09
C VAL A 74 -12.14 0.72 3.14
N ILE A 75 -11.19 0.38 2.25
CA ILE A 75 -9.85 0.99 2.25
C ILE A 75 -9.66 1.79 0.97
N VAL A 76 -9.51 3.12 1.11
CA VAL A 76 -9.28 4.03 -0.02
C VAL A 76 -7.84 4.53 0.03
N THR A 77 -6.95 3.95 -0.78
CA THR A 77 -5.56 4.41 -0.88
C THR A 77 -5.02 4.36 -2.32
N PRO A 78 -4.07 5.23 -2.70
CA PRO A 78 -3.52 5.30 -4.07
C PRO A 78 -2.86 4.00 -4.53
N THR A 79 -2.74 3.76 -5.83
CA THR A 79 -1.98 2.61 -6.38
C THR A 79 -0.56 2.54 -5.80
N ALA A 80 -0.03 1.32 -5.65
CA ALA A 80 1.28 1.04 -5.04
C ALA A 80 1.43 1.41 -3.54
N SER A 81 0.35 1.79 -2.84
CA SER A 81 0.33 2.06 -1.39
C SER A 81 0.37 0.82 -0.48
N GLY A 82 0.43 -0.39 -1.05
CA GLY A 82 0.39 -1.63 -0.27
C GLY A 82 -1.00 -2.05 0.24
N LYS A 83 -2.08 -1.70 -0.47
CA LYS A 83 -3.47 -2.17 -0.19
C LYS A 83 -3.58 -3.68 0.01
N THR A 84 -2.82 -4.45 -0.77
CA THR A 84 -2.85 -5.90 -0.72
C THR A 84 -2.52 -6.44 0.66
N LEU A 85 -1.58 -5.80 1.36
CA LEU A 85 -1.23 -6.24 2.71
C LEU A 85 -2.35 -5.97 3.71
N CYS A 86 -3.19 -4.94 3.50
CA CYS A 86 -4.29 -4.63 4.41
C CYS A 86 -5.30 -5.78 4.56
N TYR A 87 -5.59 -6.51 3.48
CA TYR A 87 -6.50 -7.66 3.52
C TYR A 87 -5.75 -9.00 3.64
N ASN A 88 -4.54 -9.13 3.08
CA ASN A 88 -3.78 -10.38 3.19
C ASN A 88 -3.31 -10.64 4.62
N LEU A 89 -2.86 -9.61 5.35
CA LEU A 89 -2.35 -9.79 6.71
C LEU A 89 -3.38 -10.42 7.65
N PRO A 90 -4.62 -9.89 7.80
CA PRO A 90 -5.62 -10.49 8.67
C PRO A 90 -6.11 -11.86 8.17
N VAL A 91 -6.22 -12.07 6.85
CA VAL A 91 -6.61 -13.38 6.29
C VAL A 91 -5.58 -14.46 6.60
N LEU A 92 -4.29 -14.16 6.36
CA LEU A 92 -3.21 -15.12 6.63
C LEU A 92 -3.09 -15.40 8.12
N ASP A 93 -3.17 -14.37 8.96
CA ASP A 93 -3.15 -14.52 10.42
C ASP A 93 -4.30 -15.43 10.93
N ALA A 94 -5.52 -15.22 10.42
CA ALA A 94 -6.68 -16.04 10.76
C ALA A 94 -6.50 -17.51 10.35
N ILE A 95 -5.98 -17.77 9.14
CA ILE A 95 -5.71 -19.14 8.64
C ILE A 95 -4.60 -19.81 9.46
N MET A 96 -3.56 -19.07 9.84
CA MET A 96 -2.45 -19.60 10.64
C MET A 96 -2.87 -19.99 12.06
N LYS A 97 -3.82 -19.26 12.64
CA LYS A 97 -4.40 -19.57 13.96
C LYS A 97 -5.46 -20.66 13.89
N ASN A 98 -6.24 -20.71 12.82
CA ASN A 98 -7.24 -21.73 12.58
C ASN A 98 -7.17 -22.26 11.14
N PRO A 99 -6.56 -23.45 10.91
CA PRO A 99 -6.44 -24.04 9.57
C PRO A 99 -7.77 -24.36 8.87
N SER A 100 -8.90 -24.38 9.59
CA SER A 100 -10.23 -24.55 9.00
C SER A 100 -10.82 -23.23 8.45
N CYS A 101 -10.22 -22.08 8.76
CA CYS A 101 -10.63 -20.78 8.25
C CYS A 101 -10.50 -20.70 6.73
N ARG A 102 -11.41 -19.96 6.08
CA ARG A 102 -11.43 -19.75 4.63
C ARG A 102 -11.70 -18.28 4.34
N ALA A 103 -11.20 -17.81 3.20
CA ALA A 103 -11.46 -16.45 2.71
C ALA A 103 -11.81 -16.51 1.22
N LEU A 104 -12.70 -15.61 0.78
CA LEU A 104 -13.07 -15.44 -0.61
C LEU A 104 -12.53 -14.10 -1.11
N TYR A 105 -11.79 -14.14 -2.21
CA TYR A 105 -11.22 -12.96 -2.86
C TYR A 105 -11.97 -12.72 -4.15
N LEU A 106 -12.56 -11.53 -4.28
CA LEU A 106 -13.30 -11.12 -5.46
C LEU A 106 -12.55 -9.99 -6.15
N PHE A 107 -12.15 -10.24 -7.40
CA PHE A 107 -11.47 -9.26 -8.23
C PHE A 107 -12.28 -8.99 -9.49
N PRO A 108 -12.19 -7.78 -10.08
CA PRO A 108 -12.97 -7.42 -11.26
C PRO A 108 -12.51 -8.16 -12.53
N THR A 109 -11.32 -8.74 -12.53
CA THR A 109 -10.76 -9.49 -13.67
C THR A 109 -10.02 -10.74 -13.20
N LYS A 110 -9.89 -11.74 -14.08
CA LYS A 110 -9.18 -13.00 -13.78
C LYS A 110 -7.66 -12.87 -13.68
N ALA A 111 -7.09 -11.80 -14.21
CA ALA A 111 -5.64 -11.59 -14.23
C ALA A 111 -5.11 -10.96 -12.93
N LEU A 112 -6.01 -10.53 -12.04
CA LEU A 112 -5.72 -9.89 -10.76
C LEU A 112 -5.78 -10.91 -9.61
#